data_AF-A0AA35XE75-F1
#
_entry.id   AF-A0AA35XE75-F1
#
_cell.length_a   1.000
_cell.length_b   1.000
_cell.length_c   1.000
_cell.angle_alpha   90.00
_cell.angle_beta   90.00
_cell.angle_gamma   90.00
#
_symmetry.space_group_name_H-M   'P 1'
#
loop_
_entity.id
_entity.type
_entity.pdbx_description
1 polymer ?
#
loop_
_entity_poly.entity_id
_entity_poly.type
_entity_poly.pdbx_seq_one_letter_code
_entity_poly.pdbx_strand_id
1 'polypeptide(L)'
;MRYTPSGQGVTSFSVASNRRYRTADGEQREETMWFNINAWGRQAEICNQYLTRGSQVYVEGTLTTRIFTGNDGQPRVSNDVRMTEMQMLGSRGGGMDDDRAPYAGDTAPASAPDGQSRPAPSGTGYSPRPGGPQGGYQNRGPRPAGGARPGGRPRGRYAPRRRVCSFCVEHVKDIDYKDYERLRRFVSDRAKIEPRRKSGVCAKHQRAMSNAIKRARHLALLPFVPVQTIRSGIRR
;
A
#
# COMPACT_ATOMS: atom_id res chain seq x y z
N MET A 1 -19.73 11.47 -5.38
CA MET A 1 -18.78 11.89 -4.32
C MET A 1 -19.37 13.07 -3.55
N ARG A 2 -19.11 13.16 -2.24
CA ARG A 2 -19.46 14.31 -1.39
C ARG A 2 -18.22 14.76 -0.61
N TYR A 3 -18.14 16.03 -0.21
CA TYR A 3 -17.06 16.54 0.64
C TYR A 3 -17.61 16.91 2.01
N THR A 4 -16.85 16.61 3.06
CA THR A 4 -17.16 17.11 4.41
C THR A 4 -16.82 18.59 4.54
N PRO A 5 -17.35 19.30 5.56
CA PRO A 5 -16.94 20.67 5.88
C PRO A 5 -15.42 20.81 6.14
N SER A 6 -14.76 19.72 6.53
CA SER A 6 -13.29 19.65 6.69
C SER A 6 -12.52 19.44 5.38
N GLY A 7 -13.18 19.43 4.22
CA GLY A 7 -12.56 19.25 2.91
C GLY A 7 -12.21 17.80 2.56
N GLN A 8 -12.58 16.82 3.39
CA GLN A 8 -12.29 15.41 3.12
C GLN A 8 -13.31 14.82 2.16
N GLY A 9 -12.84 14.21 1.07
CA GLY A 9 -13.69 13.48 0.14
C GLY A 9 -14.32 12.24 0.78
N VAL A 10 -15.59 12.00 0.49
CA VAL A 10 -16.35 10.82 0.91
C VAL A 10 -17.12 10.26 -0.28
N THR A 11 -16.97 8.97 -0.51
CA THR A 11 -17.68 8.26 -1.58
C THR A 11 -18.36 7.05 -0.97
N SER A 12 -19.67 6.99 -1.13
CA SER A 12 -20.50 5.88 -0.69
C SER A 12 -21.00 5.13 -1.92
N PHE A 13 -20.87 3.81 -1.93
CA PHE A 13 -21.33 2.95 -3.01
C PHE A 13 -21.77 1.59 -2.45
N SER A 14 -22.66 0.89 -3.16
CA SER A 14 -23.15 -0.41 -2.73
C SER A 14 -22.43 -1.53 -3.48
N VAL A 15 -22.07 -2.59 -2.76
CA VAL A 15 -21.46 -3.80 -3.32
C VAL A 15 -22.40 -4.97 -3.04
N ALA A 16 -22.70 -5.74 -4.07
CA ALA A 16 -23.42 -6.99 -3.96
C ALA A 16 -22.43 -8.15 -3.78
N SER A 17 -22.69 -9.02 -2.80
CA SER A 17 -22.06 -10.33 -2.70
C SER A 17 -23.10 -11.40 -2.96
N ASN A 18 -22.92 -12.16 -4.02
CA ASN A 18 -23.82 -13.23 -4.42
C ASN A 18 -23.27 -14.55 -3.91
N ARG A 19 -24.10 -15.34 -3.24
CA ARG A 19 -23.78 -16.70 -2.79
C ARG A 19 -24.76 -17.68 -3.42
N ARG A 20 -24.24 -18.59 -4.23
CA ARG A 20 -25.00 -19.69 -4.83
C ARG A 20 -24.84 -20.94 -3.98
N TYR A 21 -25.95 -21.55 -3.59
CA TYR A 21 -25.95 -22.79 -2.82
C TYR A 21 -27.10 -23.69 -3.25
N ARG A 22 -26.97 -25.00 -2.98
CA ARG A 22 -28.01 -25.98 -3.23
C ARG A 22 -28.80 -26.23 -1.95
N THR A 23 -30.11 -26.09 -2.03
CA THR A 23 -31.03 -26.39 -0.91
C THR A 23 -31.23 -27.90 -0.80
N ALA A 24 -31.67 -28.37 0.36
CA ALA A 24 -31.93 -29.79 0.61
C ALA A 24 -32.90 -30.42 -0.42
N ASP A 25 -33.81 -29.60 -0.96
CA ASP A 25 -34.78 -29.97 -1.99
C ASP A 25 -34.17 -30.08 -3.41
N GLY A 26 -32.85 -29.91 -3.53
CA GLY A 26 -32.12 -30.02 -4.79
C GLY A 26 -32.12 -28.75 -5.65
N GLU A 27 -32.90 -27.73 -5.28
CA GLU A 27 -32.96 -26.42 -5.95
C GLU A 27 -31.69 -25.60 -5.75
N GLN A 28 -31.21 -24.94 -6.81
CA GLN A 28 -30.14 -23.95 -6.71
C GLN A 28 -30.74 -22.60 -6.30
N ARG A 29 -30.29 -22.07 -5.16
CA ARG A 29 -30.67 -20.75 -4.66
C ARG A 29 -29.51 -19.78 -4.78
N GLU A 30 -29.84 -18.54 -5.11
CA GLU A 30 -28.91 -17.42 -5.14
C GLU A 30 -29.33 -16.40 -4.10
N GLU A 31 -28.48 -16.19 -3.09
CA GLU A 31 -28.66 -15.14 -2.09
C GLU A 31 -27.75 -13.96 -2.45
N THR A 32 -28.36 -12.80 -2.66
CA THR A 32 -27.61 -11.55 -2.87
C THR A 32 -27.66 -10.71 -1.61
N MET A 33 -26.49 -10.48 -1.00
CA MET A 33 -26.36 -9.58 0.13
C MET A 33 -25.77 -8.25 -0.34
N TRP A 34 -26.41 -7.15 0.05
CA TRP A 34 -25.95 -5.80 -0.25
C TRP A 34 -25.18 -5.21 0.93
N PHE A 35 -24.01 -4.66 0.63
CA PHE A 35 -23.16 -3.94 1.57
C PHE A 35 -23.02 -2.48 1.13
N ASN A 36 -23.13 -1.56 2.08
CA ASN A 36 -22.91 -0.15 1.83
C ASN A 36 -21.49 0.23 2.21
N ILE A 37 -20.65 0.49 1.22
CA ILE A 37 -19.24 0.81 1.43
C ILE A 37 -19.06 2.32 1.56
N ASN A 38 -18.40 2.75 2.62
CA ASN A 38 -18.06 4.15 2.88
C ASN A 38 -16.54 4.35 2.79
N ALA A 39 -16.09 4.96 1.69
CA ALA A 39 -14.70 5.33 1.44
C ALA A 39 -14.45 6.80 1.84
N TRP A 40 -13.27 7.07 2.42
CA TRP A 40 -12.88 8.38 2.94
C TRP A 40 -11.53 8.83 2.38
N GLY A 41 -11.34 10.15 2.25
CA GLY A 41 -10.09 10.77 1.80
C GLY A 41 -9.67 10.30 0.41
N ARG A 42 -8.37 9.98 0.25
CA ARG A 42 -7.78 9.55 -1.03
C ARG A 42 -8.49 8.33 -1.63
N GLN A 43 -8.91 7.39 -0.79
CA GLN A 43 -9.63 6.21 -1.25
C GLN A 43 -10.97 6.59 -1.87
N ALA A 44 -11.65 7.62 -1.35
CA ALA A 44 -12.91 8.11 -1.91
C ALA A 44 -12.75 8.69 -3.32
N GLU A 45 -11.65 9.40 -3.57
CA GLU A 45 -11.29 9.95 -4.89
C GLU A 45 -11.02 8.82 -5.88
N ILE A 46 -10.22 7.82 -5.49
CA ILE A 46 -9.91 6.65 -6.32
C ILE A 46 -11.21 5.89 -6.66
N CYS A 47 -12.08 5.65 -5.68
CA CYS A 47 -13.38 5.03 -5.92
C CYS A 47 -14.18 5.79 -6.97
N ASN A 48 -14.27 7.11 -6.85
CA ASN A 48 -15.08 7.92 -7.74
C ASN A 48 -14.50 8.02 -9.15
N GLN A 49 -13.17 7.92 -9.31
CA GLN A 49 -12.51 8.00 -10.61
C GLN A 49 -12.59 6.68 -11.39
N TYR A 50 -12.45 5.53 -10.71
CA TYR A 50 -12.24 4.25 -11.37
C TYR A 50 -13.41 3.27 -11.24
N LEU A 51 -14.28 3.42 -10.23
CA LEU A 51 -15.39 2.47 -10.06
C LEU A 51 -16.59 2.89 -10.90
N THR A 52 -17.05 1.95 -11.72
CA THR A 52 -18.33 2.02 -12.43
C THR A 52 -19.24 0.89 -11.97
N ARG A 53 -20.52 0.94 -12.35
CA ARG A 53 -21.46 -0.15 -12.08
C ARG A 53 -20.94 -1.44 -12.70
N GLY A 54 -20.85 -2.50 -11.90
CA GLY A 54 -20.35 -3.81 -12.36
C GLY A 54 -18.85 -4.01 -12.16
N SER A 55 -18.10 -3.00 -11.72
CA SER A 55 -16.70 -3.17 -11.32
C SER A 55 -16.58 -4.18 -10.17
N GLN A 56 -15.78 -5.23 -10.38
CA GLN A 56 -15.48 -6.19 -9.33
C GLN A 56 -14.40 -5.62 -8.41
N VAL A 57 -14.68 -5.61 -7.12
CA VAL A 57 -13.80 -5.02 -6.10
C VAL A 57 -13.65 -5.95 -4.91
N TYR A 58 -12.43 -6.03 -4.41
CA TYR A 58 -12.13 -6.49 -3.07
C TYR A 58 -12.14 -5.28 -2.14
N VAL A 59 -12.83 -5.40 -1.01
CA VAL A 59 -12.98 -4.33 -0.03
C VAL A 59 -12.66 -4.89 1.35
N GLU A 60 -11.70 -4.28 2.03
CA GLU A 60 -11.35 -4.57 3.42
C GLU A 60 -11.70 -3.37 4.31
N GLY A 61 -12.24 -3.63 5.49
CA GLY A 61 -12.67 -2.58 6.39
C GLY A 61 -13.33 -3.09 7.66
N THR A 62 -13.97 -2.17 8.37
CA THR A 62 -14.77 -2.49 9.56
C THR A 62 -16.25 -2.53 9.20
N LEU A 63 -16.92 -3.64 9.49
CA LEU A 63 -18.36 -3.78 9.36
C LEU A 63 -19.07 -3.14 10.56
N THR A 64 -20.07 -2.32 10.29
CA THR A 64 -20.98 -1.71 11.24
C THR A 64 -22.40 -2.02 10.81
N THR A 65 -23.13 -2.75 11.64
CA THR A 65 -24.56 -2.99 11.43
C THR A 65 -25.34 -1.90 12.15
N ARG A 66 -26.10 -1.09 11.41
CA ARG A 66 -26.96 -0.05 12.01
C ARG A 66 -28.43 -0.34 11.77
N ILE A 67 -29.23 -0.04 12.78
CA ILE A 67 -30.69 -0.06 12.69
C ILE A 67 -31.13 1.35 12.33
N PHE A 68 -31.96 1.50 11.31
CA PHE A 68 -32.52 2.78 10.90
C PHE A 68 -34.00 2.61 10.58
N THR A 69 -34.78 3.66 10.82
CA THR A 69 -36.20 3.69 10.47
C THR A 69 -36.33 4.02 8.99
N GLY A 70 -36.95 3.13 8.21
CA GLY A 70 -37.27 3.39 6.81
C GLY A 70 -38.38 4.43 6.66
N ASN A 71 -38.61 4.89 5.42
CA ASN A 71 -39.66 5.87 5.12
C ASN A 71 -41.07 5.38 5.54
N ASP A 72 -41.25 4.06 5.64
CA ASP A 72 -42.49 3.41 6.04
C ASP A 72 -42.63 3.28 7.58
N GLY A 73 -41.74 3.91 8.35
CA GLY A 73 -41.72 3.84 9.82
C GLY A 73 -41.19 2.51 10.39
N GLN A 74 -40.89 1.52 9.55
CA GLN A 74 -40.40 0.21 9.98
C GLN A 74 -38.88 0.23 10.24
N PRO A 75 -38.39 -0.39 11.34
CA PRO A 75 -36.96 -0.52 11.58
C PRO A 75 -36.34 -1.49 10.57
N ARG A 76 -35.26 -1.06 9.91
CA ARG A 76 -34.47 -1.83 8.94
C ARG A 76 -33.04 -1.93 9.41
N VAL A 77 -32.39 -3.02 9.04
CA VAL A 77 -30.99 -3.27 9.33
C VAL A 77 -30.17 -2.99 8.08
N SER A 78 -29.12 -2.18 8.21
CA SER A 78 -28.16 -1.93 7.14
C SER A 78 -26.77 -2.40 7.54
N ASN A 79 -26.09 -3.06 6.61
CA ASN A 79 -24.71 -3.49 6.75
C ASN A 79 -23.80 -2.46 6.08
N ASP A 80 -23.22 -1.57 6.89
CA ASP A 80 -22.31 -0.52 6.43
C ASP A 80 -20.86 -0.96 6.67
N VAL A 81 -20.00 -0.84 5.67
CA VAL A 81 -18.56 -1.15 5.77
C VAL A 81 -17.78 0.15 5.65
N ARG A 82 -17.03 0.50 6.70
CA ARG A 82 -16.03 1.57 6.65
C ARG A 82 -14.77 1.01 6.01
N MET A 83 -14.48 1.46 4.80
CA MET A 83 -13.37 0.93 4.00
C MET A 83 -12.00 1.42 4.51
N THR A 84 -11.07 0.49 4.67
CA THR A 84 -9.65 0.75 4.98
C THR A 84 -8.81 0.56 3.73
N GLU A 85 -9.05 -0.52 2.98
CA GLU A 85 -8.31 -0.88 1.78
C GLU A 85 -9.25 -1.43 0.71
N MET A 86 -8.88 -1.23 -0.55
CA MET A 86 -9.62 -1.73 -1.70
C MET A 86 -8.67 -2.08 -2.83
N GLN A 87 -9.00 -3.18 -3.51
CA GLN A 87 -8.34 -3.60 -4.74
C GLN A 87 -9.40 -3.86 -5.81
N MET A 88 -9.21 -3.26 -6.98
CA MET A 88 -10.03 -3.58 -8.15
C MET A 88 -9.60 -4.95 -8.68
N LEU A 89 -10.55 -5.87 -8.85
CA LEU A 89 -10.30 -7.24 -9.28
C LEU A 89 -10.32 -7.40 -10.82
N GLY A 90 -10.33 -6.28 -11.54
CA GLY A 90 -10.41 -6.22 -12.99
C GLY A 90 -11.82 -6.60 -13.49
N SER A 91 -12.12 -6.17 -14.72
CA SER A 91 -13.26 -6.73 -15.44
C SER A 91 -12.80 -8.06 -16.05
N ARG A 92 -13.52 -9.16 -15.79
CA ARG A 92 -13.34 -10.37 -16.60
C ARG A 92 -13.53 -9.97 -18.07
N GLY A 93 -12.51 -10.22 -18.89
CA GLY A 93 -12.51 -9.88 -20.31
C GLY A 93 -13.81 -10.29 -20.99
N GLY A 94 -14.51 -9.29 -21.49
CA GLY A 94 -15.69 -9.39 -22.34
C GLY A 94 -15.82 -8.03 -23.00
N GLY A 95 -15.33 -7.92 -24.24
CA GLY A 95 -15.54 -6.74 -25.04
C GLY A 95 -17.04 -6.51 -25.20
N MET A 96 -17.49 -5.32 -24.82
CA MET A 96 -18.78 -4.78 -25.22
C MET A 96 -18.73 -3.27 -25.05
N ASP A 97 -18.69 -2.63 -26.21
CA ASP A 97 -18.99 -1.25 -26.58
C ASP A 97 -18.67 -0.12 -25.59
N ASP A 98 -17.56 0.56 -25.89
CA ASP A 98 -17.32 1.94 -25.53
C ASP A 98 -18.22 2.84 -26.40
N ASP A 99 -19.53 2.83 -26.12
CA ASP A 99 -20.49 3.79 -26.65
C ASP A 99 -20.91 4.74 -25.52
N ARG A 100 -20.08 5.76 -25.33
CA ARG A 100 -20.46 6.96 -24.59
C ARG A 100 -21.42 7.80 -25.46
N ALA A 101 -22.71 7.49 -25.42
CA ALA A 101 -23.75 8.36 -25.96
C ALA A 101 -24.30 9.31 -24.86
N PRO A 102 -24.28 10.65 -25.06
CA PRO A 102 -25.07 11.56 -24.26
C PRO A 102 -26.53 11.50 -24.73
N TYR A 103 -27.46 11.49 -23.79
CA TYR A 103 -28.89 11.50 -24.03
C TYR A 103 -29.34 12.85 -24.62
N ALA A 104 -29.81 12.87 -25.88
CA ALA A 104 -30.76 13.87 -26.43
C ALA A 104 -31.31 13.47 -27.81
N GLY A 105 -32.64 13.34 -27.93
CA GLY A 105 -33.46 13.80 -29.07
C GLY A 105 -33.41 13.09 -30.44
N ASP A 106 -34.49 12.37 -30.74
CA ASP A 106 -35.22 12.16 -32.02
C ASP A 106 -34.55 12.18 -33.41
N THR A 107 -35.06 11.24 -34.23
CA THR A 107 -35.01 11.06 -35.70
C THR A 107 -33.90 10.20 -36.33
N ALA A 108 -34.34 9.27 -37.18
CA ALA A 108 -33.58 8.44 -38.11
C ALA A 108 -34.13 8.67 -39.54
N PRO A 109 -33.53 8.15 -40.62
CA PRO A 109 -32.10 7.93 -40.93
C PRO A 109 -31.72 8.47 -42.34
N ALA A 110 -30.42 8.61 -42.66
CA ALA A 110 -29.91 8.47 -44.04
C ALA A 110 -28.36 8.45 -44.14
N SER A 111 -27.86 7.38 -44.77
CA SER A 111 -26.75 7.31 -45.75
C SER A 111 -25.29 7.60 -45.34
N ALA A 112 -24.45 6.58 -45.52
CA ALA A 112 -22.99 6.63 -45.68
C ALA A 112 -22.60 7.16 -47.09
N PRO A 113 -21.34 7.59 -47.38
CA PRO A 113 -20.21 6.66 -47.50
C PRO A 113 -18.79 7.17 -47.13
N ASP A 114 -17.89 6.19 -47.01
CA ASP A 114 -16.46 6.11 -47.39
C ASP A 114 -15.38 7.12 -46.91
N GLY A 115 -14.32 6.55 -46.31
CA GLY A 115 -12.98 6.67 -46.91
C GLY A 115 -11.81 7.17 -46.04
N GLN A 116 -10.87 6.23 -45.79
CA GLN A 116 -9.41 6.40 -45.86
C GLN A 116 -8.57 6.74 -44.61
N SER A 117 -7.87 5.70 -44.15
CA SER A 117 -6.40 5.59 -44.07
C SER A 117 -5.60 6.33 -42.99
N ARG A 118 -5.12 5.56 -42.01
CA ARG A 118 -3.90 5.84 -41.22
C ARG A 118 -2.65 5.45 -42.01
N PRO A 119 -1.52 6.16 -41.80
CA PRO A 119 -0.21 5.52 -41.78
C PRO A 119 0.55 5.70 -40.46
N ALA A 120 1.49 4.79 -40.24
CA ALA A 120 2.37 4.61 -39.09
C ALA A 120 3.61 5.55 -39.13
N PRO A 121 4.44 5.63 -38.06
CA PRO A 121 5.42 6.69 -37.87
C PRO A 121 6.81 6.35 -38.45
N SER A 122 7.51 7.37 -38.93
CA SER A 122 8.91 7.28 -39.37
C SER A 122 9.78 8.37 -38.72
N GLY A 123 10.79 7.89 -37.98
CA GLY A 123 12.18 8.35 -38.11
C GLY A 123 12.59 9.79 -37.75
N THR A 124 13.42 9.86 -36.70
CA THR A 124 14.65 10.68 -36.58
C THR A 124 14.59 12.21 -36.54
N GLY A 125 15.19 12.79 -35.48
CA GLY A 125 15.51 14.22 -35.43
C GLY A 125 16.03 14.70 -34.07
N TYR A 126 17.19 14.20 -33.61
CA TYR A 126 17.91 14.78 -32.46
C TYR A 126 18.56 16.10 -32.89
N SER A 127 18.18 17.21 -32.25
CA SER A 127 18.81 18.51 -32.46
C SER A 127 20.06 18.67 -31.57
N PRO A 128 21.24 19.00 -32.11
CA PRO A 128 22.44 19.28 -31.32
C PRO A 128 22.44 20.70 -30.75
N ARG A 129 22.88 20.84 -29.49
CA ARG A 129 23.20 22.12 -28.86
C ARG A 129 24.53 22.67 -29.43
N PRO A 130 24.61 23.95 -29.82
CA PRO A 130 25.88 24.58 -30.19
C PRO A 130 26.71 24.92 -28.94
N GLY A 131 28.02 24.68 -29.06
CA GLY A 131 29.02 24.96 -28.04
C GLY A 131 29.68 26.33 -28.16
N GLY A 132 30.45 26.66 -27.13
CA GLY A 132 31.47 27.70 -27.07
C GLY A 132 31.80 28.09 -25.62
N PRO A 133 32.99 28.64 -25.32
CA PRO A 133 34.31 28.27 -25.82
C PRO A 133 35.29 27.91 -24.68
N GLN A 134 36.42 27.34 -25.09
CA GLN A 134 37.56 26.91 -24.29
C GLN A 134 38.27 28.09 -23.60
N GLY A 135 38.77 27.90 -22.38
CA GLY A 135 39.56 28.92 -21.70
C GLY A 135 40.25 28.44 -20.42
N GLY A 136 41.52 28.05 -20.55
CA GLY A 136 42.59 28.41 -19.61
C GLY A 136 42.70 27.69 -18.26
N TYR A 137 43.55 26.66 -18.19
CA TYR A 137 44.23 26.26 -16.96
C TYR A 137 45.28 27.31 -16.60
N GLN A 138 44.96 28.20 -15.65
CA GLN A 138 45.95 29.09 -15.06
C GLN A 138 45.75 29.16 -13.54
N ASN A 139 46.74 28.60 -12.84
CA ASN A 139 47.14 28.78 -11.45
C ASN A 139 46.25 29.70 -10.57
N ARG A 140 45.54 29.10 -9.60
CA ARG A 140 45.16 29.79 -8.35
C ARG A 140 46.10 29.34 -7.25
N GLY A 141 46.89 30.29 -6.75
CA GLY A 141 47.84 30.11 -5.65
C GLY A 141 47.21 29.69 -4.32
N PRO A 142 48.03 29.52 -3.26
CA PRO A 142 47.58 28.97 -1.98
C PRO A 142 46.55 29.91 -1.33
N ARG A 143 45.39 29.35 -0.97
CA ARG A 143 44.40 30.06 -0.15
C ARG A 143 45.03 30.38 1.22
N PRO A 144 44.93 31.63 1.72
CA PRO A 144 45.44 31.97 3.03
C PRO A 144 44.66 31.20 4.11
N ALA A 145 45.40 30.78 5.14
CA ALA A 145 44.86 30.10 6.32
C ALA A 145 43.80 31.00 6.97
N GLY A 146 42.54 30.61 6.81
CA GLY A 146 41.41 31.25 7.48
C GLY A 146 41.60 31.17 8.99
N GLY A 147 41.81 32.33 9.60
CA GLY A 147 42.06 32.51 11.02
C GLY A 147 41.02 31.84 11.90
N ALA A 148 41.51 31.18 12.94
CA ALA A 148 40.71 30.67 14.04
C ALA A 148 39.93 31.83 14.68
N ARG A 149 38.61 31.83 14.51
CA ARG A 149 37.72 32.71 15.29
C ARG A 149 37.82 32.32 16.76
N PRO A 150 38.25 33.21 17.68
CA PRO A 150 38.27 32.90 19.10
C PRO A 150 36.83 33.02 19.61
N GLY A 151 36.26 31.93 20.13
CA GLY A 151 34.92 31.95 20.76
C GLY A 151 34.02 30.75 20.48
N GLY A 152 34.46 29.74 19.73
CA GLY A 152 33.71 28.49 19.62
C GLY A 152 33.82 27.67 20.90
N ARG A 153 32.80 27.67 21.76
CA ARG A 153 32.69 26.71 22.88
C ARG A 153 32.98 25.30 22.34
N PRO A 154 33.85 24.50 23.00
CA PRO A 154 34.16 23.15 22.53
C PRO A 154 32.85 22.38 22.50
N ARG A 155 32.39 21.98 21.31
CA ARG A 155 31.25 21.08 21.16
C ARG A 155 31.60 19.85 21.98
N GLY A 156 30.95 19.71 23.14
CA GLY A 156 31.13 18.58 24.04
C GLY A 156 31.06 17.32 23.19
N ARG A 157 32.22 16.67 23.02
CA ARG A 157 32.35 15.44 22.27
C ARG A 157 31.69 14.38 23.13
N TYR A 158 30.36 14.28 23.05
CA TYR A 158 29.62 13.20 23.69
C TYR A 158 30.08 11.92 23.01
N ALA A 159 31.11 11.30 23.58
CA ALA A 159 31.66 10.07 23.08
C ALA A 159 30.54 9.03 23.19
N PRO A 160 30.01 8.52 22.06
CA PRO A 160 28.93 7.56 22.12
C PRO A 160 29.43 6.34 22.88
N ARG A 161 28.71 5.98 23.95
CA ARG A 161 29.00 4.76 24.71
C ARG A 161 28.94 3.58 23.73
N ARG A 162 30.06 2.88 23.59
CA ARG A 162 30.16 1.66 22.77
C ARG A 162 29.17 0.64 23.32
N ARG A 163 28.20 0.22 22.49
CA ARG A 163 27.31 -0.89 22.83
C ARG A 163 28.12 -2.18 22.72
N VAL A 164 28.12 -2.96 23.80
CA VAL A 164 28.77 -4.26 23.85
C VAL A 164 27.79 -5.31 23.28
N CYS A 165 28.29 -6.21 22.44
CA CYS A 165 27.48 -7.26 21.83
C CYS A 165 27.18 -8.36 22.85
N SER A 166 25.89 -8.67 23.10
CA SER A 166 25.48 -9.75 24.02
C SER A 166 26.10 -11.11 23.66
N PHE A 167 26.10 -11.50 22.38
CA PHE A 167 26.74 -12.75 21.95
C PHE A 167 28.26 -12.80 22.16
N CYS A 168 28.95 -11.65 22.12
CA CYS A 168 30.39 -11.61 22.40
C CYS A 168 30.70 -11.78 23.89
N VAL A 169 29.87 -11.20 24.77
CA VAL A 169 30.02 -11.32 26.23
C VAL A 169 29.72 -12.74 26.68
N GLU A 170 28.70 -13.35 26.07
CA GLU A 170 28.28 -14.71 26.40
C GLU A 170 29.10 -15.79 25.67
N HIS A 171 30.14 -15.40 24.91
CA HIS A 171 31.03 -16.30 24.16
C HIS A 171 30.31 -17.32 23.25
N VAL A 172 29.16 -16.94 22.70
CA VAL A 172 28.38 -17.79 21.79
C VAL A 172 28.98 -17.72 20.39
N LYS A 173 29.63 -18.81 19.96
CA LYS A 173 30.28 -18.89 18.64
C LYS A 173 29.29 -19.22 17.52
N ASP A 174 28.34 -20.11 17.81
CA ASP A 174 27.33 -20.57 16.86
C ASP A 174 25.93 -20.20 17.35
N ILE A 175 25.17 -19.55 16.47
CA ILE A 175 23.80 -19.12 16.76
C ILE A 175 22.85 -20.10 16.09
N ASP A 176 22.28 -20.99 16.89
CA ASP A 176 21.33 -21.98 16.41
C ASP A 176 19.98 -21.36 16.07
N TYR A 177 19.40 -21.84 14.97
CA TYR A 177 18.09 -21.38 14.50
C TYR A 177 16.93 -21.96 15.31
N LYS A 178 17.20 -23.01 16.10
CA LYS A 178 16.20 -23.68 16.94
C LYS A 178 15.84 -22.87 18.19
N ASP A 179 16.73 -22.00 18.64
CA ASP A 179 16.55 -21.14 19.82
C ASP A 179 15.67 -19.93 19.49
N TYR A 180 14.41 -20.18 19.19
CA TYR A 180 13.46 -19.15 18.75
C TYR A 180 13.22 -18.08 19.82
N GLU A 181 13.28 -18.41 21.11
CA GLU A 181 13.12 -17.43 22.21
C GLU A 181 14.19 -16.34 22.17
N ARG A 182 15.43 -16.73 21.90
CA ARG A 182 16.58 -15.83 21.84
C ARG A 182 16.55 -15.01 20.56
N LEU A 183 16.19 -15.63 19.44
CA LEU A 183 16.07 -14.96 18.14
C LEU A 183 14.87 -13.99 18.08
N ARG A 184 13.78 -14.28 18.78
CA ARG A 184 12.58 -13.44 18.85
C ARG A 184 12.90 -12.03 19.37
N ARG A 185 13.86 -11.88 20.29
CA ARG A 185 14.30 -10.58 20.82
C ARG A 185 14.94 -9.67 19.76
N PHE A 186 15.44 -10.25 18.67
CA PHE A 186 16.10 -9.53 17.57
C PHE A 186 15.19 -9.37 16.35
N VAL A 187 13.91 -9.72 16.48
CA VAL A 187 12.87 -9.47 15.49
C VAL A 187 11.96 -8.37 16.06
N SER A 188 11.71 -7.33 15.26
CA SER A 188 10.78 -6.27 15.62
C SER A 188 9.33 -6.76 15.61
N ASP A 189 8.41 -6.01 16.22
CA ASP A 189 6.96 -6.28 16.19
C ASP A 189 6.41 -6.41 14.77
N ARG A 190 7.06 -5.75 13.80
CA ARG A 190 6.71 -5.84 12.37
C ARG A 190 7.24 -7.09 11.68
N ALA A 191 7.72 -8.07 12.44
CA ALA A 191 8.44 -9.24 11.95
C ALA A 191 9.64 -8.88 11.04
N LYS A 192 10.26 -7.70 11.20
CA LYS A 192 11.51 -7.34 10.48
C LYS A 192 12.72 -7.63 11.36
N ILE A 193 13.82 -8.09 10.77
CA ILE A 193 15.09 -8.31 11.48
C ILE A 193 15.63 -6.97 11.96
N GLU A 194 15.93 -6.86 13.25
CA GLU A 194 16.38 -5.61 13.83
C GLU A 194 17.80 -5.23 13.33
N PRO A 195 18.00 -4.01 12.80
CA PRO A 195 19.32 -3.55 12.39
C PRO A 195 20.29 -3.42 13.56
N ARG A 196 21.58 -3.56 13.26
CA ARG A 196 22.71 -3.48 14.20
C ARG A 196 22.63 -2.33 15.20
N ARG A 197 22.18 -1.15 14.75
CA ARG A 197 22.08 0.06 15.59
C ARG A 197 21.13 -0.09 16.78
N LYS A 198 20.11 -0.95 16.66
CA LYS A 198 19.14 -1.24 17.72
C LYS A 198 19.44 -2.57 18.42
N SER A 199 19.84 -3.61 17.69
CA SER A 199 20.21 -4.91 18.27
C SER A 199 21.51 -4.89 19.09
N GLY A 200 22.42 -3.93 18.85
CA GLY A 200 23.65 -3.77 19.62
C GLY A 200 24.72 -4.84 19.37
N VAL A 201 24.51 -5.75 18.41
CA VAL A 201 25.44 -6.86 18.13
C VAL A 201 26.59 -6.46 17.21
N CYS A 202 27.68 -7.23 17.22
CA CYS A 202 28.80 -7.00 16.32
C CYS A 202 28.44 -7.42 14.88
N ALA A 203 29.20 -6.96 13.88
CA ALA A 203 28.91 -7.27 12.48
C ALA A 203 28.98 -8.78 12.17
N LYS A 204 29.89 -9.51 12.83
CA LYS A 204 30.01 -10.97 12.68
C LYS A 204 28.75 -11.69 13.20
N HIS A 205 28.34 -11.40 14.42
CA HIS A 205 27.14 -11.99 15.03
C HIS A 205 25.84 -11.52 14.37
N GLN A 206 25.76 -10.29 13.86
CA GLN A 206 24.58 -9.85 13.09
C GLN A 206 24.35 -10.74 11.86
N ARG A 207 25.42 -11.11 11.13
CA ARG A 207 25.32 -11.99 9.95
C ARG A 207 24.89 -13.40 10.35
N ALA A 208 25.54 -13.99 11.35
CA ALA A 208 25.20 -15.32 11.86
C ALA A 208 23.74 -15.38 12.37
N MET A 209 23.34 -14.40 13.18
CA MET A 209 21.98 -14.26 13.70
C MET A 209 20.96 -14.05 12.58
N SER A 210 21.27 -13.21 11.58
CA SER A 210 20.36 -13.00 10.45
C SER A 210 20.15 -14.28 9.65
N ASN A 211 21.19 -15.09 9.48
CA ASN A 211 21.08 -16.40 8.82
C ASN A 211 20.26 -17.38 9.67
N ALA A 212 20.46 -17.39 11.00
CA ALA A 212 19.66 -18.18 11.91
C ALA A 212 18.17 -17.80 11.86
N ILE A 213 17.84 -16.50 11.89
CA ILE A 213 16.45 -16.00 11.78
C ILE A 213 15.83 -16.42 10.44
N LYS A 214 16.57 -16.31 9.33
CA LYS A 214 16.07 -16.75 8.01
C LYS A 214 15.75 -18.25 8.02
N ARG A 215 16.66 -19.09 8.53
CA ARG A 215 16.44 -20.54 8.66
C ARG A 215 15.24 -20.86 9.56
N ALA A 216 15.13 -20.19 10.71
CA ALA A 216 14.02 -20.36 11.64
C ALA A 216 12.68 -20.00 10.99
N ARG A 217 12.63 -18.98 10.13
CA ARG A 217 11.42 -18.62 9.38
C ARG A 217 11.04 -19.67 8.34
N HIS A 218 12.02 -20.24 7.62
CA HIS A 218 11.74 -21.33 6.69
C HIS A 218 11.13 -22.57 7.37
N LEU A 219 11.44 -22.79 8.64
CA LEU A 219 10.87 -23.86 9.47
C LEU A 219 9.64 -23.42 10.28
N ALA A 220 9.05 -22.25 9.99
CA ALA A 220 7.88 -21.69 10.68
C ALA A 220 8.05 -21.46 12.19
N LEU A 221 9.28 -21.43 12.72
CA LEU A 221 9.55 -21.10 14.14
C LEU A 221 9.43 -19.60 14.45
N LEU A 222 9.59 -18.76 13.43
CA LEU A 222 9.41 -17.30 13.52
C LEU A 222 8.54 -16.81 12.37
N PRO A 223 7.67 -15.81 12.60
CA PRO A 223 6.77 -15.31 11.55
C PRO A 223 7.51 -14.47 10.50
N PHE A 224 7.03 -14.55 9.25
CA PHE A 224 7.45 -13.67 8.15
C PHE A 224 6.68 -12.34 8.12
N VAL A 225 5.45 -12.36 8.62
CA VAL A 225 4.52 -11.22 8.62
C VAL A 225 4.27 -10.74 10.05
N PRO A 226 4.01 -9.45 10.26
CA PRO A 226 3.51 -8.99 11.56
C PRO A 226 2.24 -9.76 11.90
N VAL A 227 2.21 -10.39 13.08
CA VAL A 227 0.94 -10.81 13.65
C VAL A 227 0.21 -9.52 13.99
N GLN A 228 -0.72 -9.10 13.14
CA GLN A 228 -1.69 -8.09 13.53
C GLN A 228 -2.58 -8.75 14.57
N THR A 229 -2.19 -8.64 15.85
CA THR A 229 -3.10 -8.98 16.94
C THR A 229 -4.17 -7.90 16.95
N ILE A 230 -5.17 -8.03 16.08
CA ILE A 230 -6.44 -7.37 16.28
C ILE A 230 -6.91 -7.93 17.62
N ARG A 231 -6.90 -7.09 18.66
CA ARG A 231 -7.49 -7.43 19.95
C ARG A 231 -9.00 -7.49 19.79
N SER A 232 -9.49 -8.43 18.98
CA SER A 232 -10.88 -8.85 18.97
C SER A 232 -11.01 -9.90 20.07
N GLY A 233 -11.18 -9.43 21.30
CA GLY A 233 -11.63 -10.31 22.38
C GLY A 233 -13.03 -10.81 22.02
N ILE A 234 -13.22 -12.13 22.02
CA ILE A 234 -14.55 -12.71 22.01
C ILE A 234 -15.20 -12.28 23.33
N ARG A 235 -16.20 -11.39 23.28
CA ARG A 235 -17.11 -11.21 24.41
C ARG A 235 -18.01 -12.46 24.41
N ARG A 236 -17.73 -13.39 25.33
CA ARG A 236 -18.70 -14.42 25.72
C ARG A 236 -19.72 -13.81 26.68
#